data_AF-A0A7Y7DIQ8-F1
#
_entry.id   AF-A0A7Y7DIQ8-F1
#
_cell.length_a   1.000
_cell.length_b   1.000
_cell.length_c   1.000
_cell.angle_alpha   90.00
_cell.angle_beta   90.00
_cell.angle_gamma   90.00
#
_symmetry.space_group_name_H-M   'P 1'
#
loop_
_entity.id
_entity.type
_entity.pdbx_description
1 polymer ?
#
loop_
_entity_poly.entity_id
_entity_poly.type
_entity_poly.pdbx_seq_one_letter_code
_entity_poly.pdbx_strand_id
1 'polypeptide(L)'
;MIKIEKEKLGLQDYFYIGYLYLIILGIVSDAIFYGIFGVSYLNYTTILDALISPISLLTNNWFISLFLSLMFWLMYMYFTRWMFKLYAYLRVKKWYQKIYNIEKWDKKYDEMKKKKNLLQGMMFIFFLLFVSMRTGMGIGMKQKYNTKEIIPNYTLVFKDNTKLDVRKIGQNSAYFFYFIPGEKVITATPITDNLKQIKVLKKESND
;
A
#
# COMPACT_ATOMS: atom_id res chain seq x y z
N MET A 1 -26.32 -37.10 -5.46
CA MET A 1 -25.10 -36.41 -4.97
C MET A 1 -24.43 -35.72 -6.15
N ILE A 2 -24.52 -34.40 -6.24
CA ILE A 2 -23.83 -33.64 -7.29
C ILE A 2 -22.35 -33.59 -6.88
N LYS A 3 -21.49 -34.29 -7.64
CA LYS A 3 -20.05 -34.10 -7.56
C LYS A 3 -19.75 -32.72 -8.13
N ILE A 4 -19.56 -31.75 -7.24
CA ILE A 4 -18.96 -30.46 -7.61
C ILE A 4 -17.50 -30.79 -7.91
N GLU A 5 -17.17 -30.97 -9.18
CA GLU A 5 -15.77 -30.97 -9.62
C GLU A 5 -15.16 -29.65 -9.16
N LYS A 6 -14.10 -29.73 -8.36
CA LYS A 6 -13.28 -28.54 -8.09
C LYS A 6 -12.66 -28.14 -9.42
N GLU A 7 -13.27 -27.18 -10.11
CA GLU A 7 -12.63 -26.48 -11.21
C GLU A 7 -11.25 -26.03 -10.74
N LYS A 8 -10.22 -26.61 -11.34
CA LYS A 8 -8.86 -26.16 -11.12
C LYS A 8 -8.75 -24.83 -11.83
N LEU A 9 -8.68 -23.75 -11.05
CA LEU A 9 -8.41 -22.41 -11.56
C LEU A 9 -7.24 -22.46 -12.53
N GLY A 10 -7.48 -22.02 -13.76
CA GLY A 10 -6.45 -21.83 -14.76
C GLY A 10 -5.52 -20.69 -14.38
N LEU A 11 -4.36 -20.64 -15.02
CA LEU A 11 -3.40 -19.55 -14.86
C LEU A 11 -4.05 -18.18 -15.18
N GLN A 12 -4.98 -18.15 -16.13
CA GLN A 12 -5.77 -16.97 -16.48
C GLN A 12 -6.68 -16.50 -15.33
N ASP A 13 -7.30 -17.43 -14.59
CA ASP A 13 -8.15 -17.07 -13.45
C ASP A 13 -7.33 -16.42 -12.32
N TYR A 14 -6.11 -16.91 -12.09
CA TYR A 14 -5.19 -16.29 -11.15
C TYR A 14 -4.79 -14.86 -11.57
N PHE A 15 -4.63 -14.61 -12.87
CA PHE A 15 -4.40 -13.26 -13.37
C PHE A 15 -5.60 -12.35 -13.12
N TYR A 16 -6.83 -12.81 -13.39
CA TYR A 16 -8.03 -12.01 -13.11
C TYR A 16 -8.21 -11.73 -11.62
N ILE A 17 -8.03 -12.74 -10.77
CA ILE A 17 -8.11 -12.59 -9.31
C ILE A 17 -7.02 -11.64 -8.81
N GLY A 18 -5.78 -11.79 -9.30
CA GLY A 18 -4.66 -10.91 -8.95
C GLY A 18 -4.91 -9.47 -9.38
N TYR A 19 -5.45 -9.26 -10.58
CA TYR A 19 -5.81 -7.93 -11.07
C TYR A 19 -6.90 -7.28 -10.20
N LEU A 20 -8.01 -7.99 -9.95
CA LEU A 20 -9.07 -7.48 -9.09
C LEU A 20 -8.56 -7.16 -7.67
N TYR A 21 -7.71 -8.03 -7.14
CA TYR A 21 -7.05 -7.81 -5.85
C TYR A 21 -6.23 -6.52 -5.83
N LEU A 22 -5.43 -6.26 -6.89
CA LEU A 22 -4.62 -5.04 -7.00
C LEU A 22 -5.49 -3.79 -7.13
N ILE A 23 -6.63 -3.84 -7.84
CA ILE A 23 -7.59 -2.73 -7.91
C ILE A 23 -8.06 -2.37 -6.50
N ILE A 24 -8.58 -3.36 -5.77
CA ILE A 24 -9.14 -3.14 -4.43
C ILE A 24 -8.04 -2.61 -3.50
N LEU A 25 -6.85 -3.20 -3.57
CA LEU A 25 -5.69 -2.75 -2.80
C LEU A 25 -5.34 -1.29 -3.08
N GLY A 26 -5.27 -0.90 -4.35
CA GLY A 26 -4.97 0.47 -4.78
C GLY A 26 -6.02 1.47 -4.29
N ILE A 27 -7.29 1.22 -4.62
CA ILE A 27 -8.42 2.10 -4.24
C ILE A 27 -8.46 2.31 -2.73
N VAL A 28 -8.46 1.22 -1.95
CA VAL A 28 -8.57 1.30 -0.49
C VAL A 28 -7.37 2.04 0.10
N SER A 29 -6.16 1.72 -0.37
CA SER A 29 -4.96 2.32 0.17
C SER A 29 -4.84 3.81 -0.13
N ASP A 30 -5.24 4.25 -1.31
CA ASP A 30 -5.23 5.66 -1.71
C ASP A 30 -6.35 6.43 -1.03
N ALA A 31 -7.56 5.85 -0.95
CA ALA A 31 -8.68 6.45 -0.23
C ALA A 31 -8.32 6.72 1.24
N ILE A 32 -7.61 5.79 1.89
CA ILE A 32 -7.11 6.01 3.26
C ILE A 32 -6.00 7.07 3.28
N PHE A 33 -5.00 6.96 2.40
CA PHE A 33 -3.87 7.91 2.36
C PHE A 33 -4.33 9.35 2.17
N TYR A 34 -5.14 9.62 1.14
CA TYR A 34 -5.66 10.96 0.84
C TYR A 34 -6.78 11.37 1.81
N GLY A 35 -7.54 10.41 2.34
CA GLY A 35 -8.54 10.64 3.39
C GLY A 35 -7.94 11.20 4.67
N ILE A 36 -6.70 10.81 5.03
CA ILE A 36 -5.96 11.41 6.16
C ILE A 36 -5.78 12.93 5.99
N PHE A 37 -5.71 13.41 4.75
CA PHE A 37 -5.60 14.83 4.39
C PHE A 37 -6.95 15.50 4.10
N GLY A 38 -8.07 14.80 4.31
CA GLY A 38 -9.42 15.32 4.05
C GLY A 38 -9.82 15.33 2.57
N VAL A 39 -9.06 14.66 1.70
CA VAL A 39 -9.37 14.58 0.26
C VAL A 39 -10.11 13.29 -0.03
N SER A 40 -11.33 13.40 -0.57
CA SER A 40 -12.07 12.24 -1.09
C SER A 40 -11.47 11.79 -2.43
N TYR A 41 -10.42 10.97 -2.38
CA TYR A 41 -9.71 10.50 -3.57
C TYR A 41 -10.59 9.78 -4.59
N LEU A 42 -11.67 9.12 -4.13
CA LEU A 42 -12.63 8.45 -4.99
C LEU A 42 -13.29 9.40 -6.01
N ASN A 43 -13.41 10.69 -5.68
CA ASN A 43 -13.98 11.70 -6.57
C ASN A 43 -13.03 12.12 -7.69
N TYR A 44 -11.74 11.77 -7.58
CA TYR A 44 -10.69 12.23 -8.46
C TYR A 44 -9.97 11.09 -9.18
N THR A 45 -10.43 9.84 -9.02
CA THR A 45 -9.71 8.65 -9.48
C THR A 45 -10.54 7.83 -10.47
N THR A 46 -9.88 7.33 -11.51
CA THR A 46 -10.43 6.30 -12.40
C THR A 46 -9.98 4.91 -11.95
N ILE A 47 -10.64 3.86 -12.45
CA ILE A 47 -10.21 2.47 -12.19
C ILE A 47 -8.76 2.25 -12.65
N LEU A 48 -8.38 2.86 -13.77
CA LEU A 48 -7.03 2.77 -14.33
C LEU A 48 -6.00 3.47 -13.43
N ASP A 49 -6.33 4.63 -12.86
CA ASP A 49 -5.44 5.31 -11.91
C ASP A 49 -5.26 4.48 -10.64
N ALA A 50 -6.33 3.88 -10.13
CA ALA A 50 -6.27 3.04 -8.94
C ALA A 50 -5.42 1.77 -9.15
N LEU A 51 -5.38 1.24 -10.37
CA LEU A 51 -4.53 0.13 -10.76
C LEU A 51 -3.06 0.49 -10.84
N ILE A 52 -2.77 1.63 -11.47
CA ILE A 52 -1.40 2.07 -11.70
C ILE A 52 -0.78 2.57 -10.40
N SER A 53 -1.58 3.10 -9.48
CA SER A 53 -1.09 3.71 -8.24
C SER A 53 -0.16 2.80 -7.40
N PRO A 54 -0.54 1.54 -7.05
CA PRO A 54 0.39 0.63 -6.37
C PRO A 54 1.68 0.37 -7.15
N ILE A 55 1.56 0.19 -8.46
CA ILE A 55 2.71 -0.08 -9.34
C ILE A 55 3.64 1.14 -9.38
N SER A 56 3.07 2.34 -9.53
CA SER A 56 3.78 3.61 -9.56
C SER A 56 4.52 3.88 -8.24
N LEU A 57 3.91 3.54 -7.11
CA LEU A 57 4.53 3.66 -5.80
C LEU A 57 5.77 2.78 -5.67
N LEU A 58 5.68 1.54 -6.18
CA LEU A 58 6.79 0.59 -6.23
C LEU A 58 7.89 1.07 -7.19
N THR A 59 7.55 1.48 -8.40
CA THR A 59 8.54 1.88 -9.41
C THR A 59 9.26 3.18 -9.05
N ASN A 60 8.57 4.14 -8.44
CA ASN A 60 9.15 5.45 -8.11
C ASN A 60 10.00 5.44 -6.83
N ASN A 61 9.83 4.45 -5.96
CA ASN A 61 10.57 4.34 -4.71
C ASN A 61 11.24 2.97 -4.60
N TRP A 62 12.45 2.86 -5.15
CA TRP A 62 13.24 1.62 -5.11
C TRP A 62 13.38 1.05 -3.70
N PHE A 63 13.56 1.92 -2.69
CA PHE A 63 13.61 1.51 -1.27
C PHE A 63 12.32 0.85 -0.80
N ILE A 64 11.14 1.37 -1.20
CA ILE A 64 9.86 0.79 -0.82
C ILE A 64 9.66 -0.55 -1.51
N SER A 65 10.04 -0.66 -2.79
CA SER A 65 10.02 -1.93 -3.52
C SER A 65 10.91 -3.00 -2.88
N LEU A 66 12.14 -2.64 -2.50
CA LEU A 66 13.07 -3.53 -1.82
C LEU A 66 12.50 -3.96 -0.46
N PHE A 67 11.99 -3.01 0.32
CA PHE A 67 11.38 -3.26 1.62
C PHE A 67 10.17 -4.21 1.52
N LEU A 68 9.24 -3.96 0.59
CA LEU A 68 8.07 -4.82 0.38
C LEU A 68 8.45 -6.22 -0.09
N SER A 69 9.45 -6.34 -0.98
CA SER A 69 9.96 -7.63 -1.44
C SER A 69 10.56 -8.43 -0.29
N LEU A 70 11.35 -7.76 0.56
CA LEU A 70 11.92 -8.36 1.77
C LEU A 70 10.81 -8.78 2.75
N MET A 71 9.83 -7.92 2.99
CA MET A 71 8.69 -8.21 3.86
C MET A 71 7.87 -9.42 3.35
N PHE A 72 7.64 -9.49 2.04
CA PHE A 72 6.95 -10.62 1.43
C PHE A 72 7.73 -11.93 1.57
N TRP A 73 9.05 -11.88 1.39
CA TRP A 73 9.92 -13.02 1.61
C TRP A 73 9.94 -13.48 3.07
N LEU A 74 10.05 -12.55 4.02
CA LEU A 74 9.96 -12.83 5.46
C LEU A 74 8.61 -13.45 5.83
N MET A 75 7.51 -12.94 5.26
CA MET A 75 6.18 -13.48 5.45
C MET A 75 6.08 -14.92 4.92
N TYR A 76 6.61 -15.18 3.73
CA TYR A 76 6.67 -16.54 3.17
C TYR A 76 7.47 -17.49 4.08
N MET A 77 8.65 -17.06 4.55
CA MET A 77 9.45 -17.84 5.50
C MET A 77 8.71 -18.09 6.82
N TYR A 78 7.97 -17.10 7.31
CA TYR A 78 7.19 -17.20 8.52
C TYR A 78 6.12 -18.29 8.39
N PHE A 79 5.27 -18.20 7.37
CA PHE A 79 4.16 -19.15 7.19
C PHE A 79 4.60 -20.56 6.81
N THR A 80 5.75 -20.73 6.17
CA THR A 80 6.23 -22.05 5.73
C THR A 80 7.12 -22.74 6.76
N ARG A 81 7.92 -22.00 7.53
CA ARG A 81 8.96 -22.58 8.39
C ARG A 81 8.92 -22.05 9.81
N TRP A 82 9.02 -20.73 10.00
CA TRP A 82 9.26 -20.19 11.35
C TRP A 82 8.08 -20.37 12.27
N MET A 83 6.85 -20.19 11.79
CA MET A 83 5.65 -20.36 12.59
C MET A 83 5.57 -21.77 13.22
N PHE A 84 5.89 -22.82 12.46
CA PHE A 84 5.90 -24.20 12.95
C PHE A 84 7.06 -24.48 13.90
N LYS A 85 8.26 -23.95 13.62
CA LYS A 85 9.42 -24.09 14.52
C LYS A 85 9.21 -23.37 15.85
N LEU A 86 8.68 -22.15 15.81
CA LEU A 86 8.34 -21.36 17.00
C LEU A 86 7.29 -22.09 17.83
N TYR A 87 6.25 -22.62 17.21
CA TYR A 87 5.24 -23.42 17.90
C TYR A 87 5.85 -24.67 18.56
N ALA A 88 6.67 -25.44 17.82
CA ALA A 88 7.34 -26.63 18.34
C ALA A 88 8.28 -26.33 19.53
N TYR A 89 8.91 -25.15 19.54
CA TYR A 89 9.74 -24.70 20.65
C TYR A 89 8.89 -24.25 21.87
N LEU A 90 7.79 -23.54 21.63
CA LEU A 90 6.93 -22.99 22.69
C LEU A 90 6.09 -24.06 23.39
N ARG A 91 5.58 -25.06 22.65
CA ARG A 91 4.72 -26.13 23.20
C ARG A 91 5.36 -26.95 24.32
N VAL A 92 6.70 -27.00 24.39
CA VAL A 92 7.45 -27.74 25.42
C VAL A 92 7.62 -26.94 26.71
N LYS A 93 7.44 -25.61 26.66
CA LYS A 93 7.66 -24.74 27.83
C LYS A 93 6.48 -24.79 28.80
N LYS A 94 6.75 -25.06 30.08
CA LYS A 94 5.74 -25.18 31.15
C LYS A 94 4.75 -24.00 31.22
N TRP A 95 5.20 -22.77 31.00
CA TRP A 95 4.31 -21.60 31.00
C TRP A 95 3.31 -21.60 29.85
N TYR A 96 3.70 -22.10 28.67
CA TYR A 96 2.84 -22.16 27.50
C TYR A 96 1.78 -23.25 27.67
N GLN A 97 2.16 -24.40 28.23
CA GLN A 97 1.25 -25.50 28.58
C GLN A 97 0.21 -25.11 29.63
N LYS A 98 0.57 -24.21 30.55
CA LYS A 98 -0.33 -23.69 31.59
C LYS A 98 -1.40 -22.74 31.04
N ILE A 99 -1.09 -22.00 29.98
CA ILE A 99 -1.98 -20.98 29.39
C ILE A 99 -2.82 -21.57 28.25
N TYR A 100 -2.25 -22.49 27.46
CA TYR A 100 -2.86 -22.98 26.23
C TYR A 100 -3.10 -24.49 26.27
N ASN A 101 -4.26 -24.92 25.76
CA ASN A 101 -4.55 -26.35 25.53
C ASN A 101 -3.76 -26.88 24.33
N ILE A 102 -2.66 -27.58 24.61
CA ILE A 102 -1.69 -28.06 23.61
C ILE A 102 -2.33 -29.00 22.60
N GLU A 103 -3.19 -29.93 23.04
CA GLU A 103 -3.79 -30.94 22.17
C GLU A 103 -4.68 -30.29 21.08
N LYS A 104 -5.45 -29.27 21.47
CA LYS A 104 -6.25 -28.47 20.53
C LYS A 104 -5.37 -27.70 19.54
N TRP A 105 -4.24 -27.15 20.01
CA TRP A 105 -3.32 -26.40 19.16
C TRP A 105 -2.53 -27.32 18.22
N ASP A 106 -2.09 -28.49 18.67
CA ASP A 106 -1.41 -29.51 17.86
C ASP A 106 -2.29 -29.91 16.68
N LYS A 107 -3.56 -30.25 16.95
CA LYS A 107 -4.54 -30.58 15.91
C LYS A 107 -4.68 -29.44 14.90
N LYS A 108 -4.75 -28.18 15.36
CA LYS A 108 -4.88 -27.00 14.51
C LYS A 108 -3.62 -26.78 13.64
N TYR A 109 -2.43 -26.95 14.19
CA TYR A 109 -1.17 -26.80 13.46
C TYR A 109 -0.96 -27.91 12.44
N ASP A 110 -1.36 -29.14 12.76
CA ASP A 110 -1.35 -30.26 11.82
C ASP A 110 -2.34 -30.05 10.67
N GLU A 111 -3.54 -29.54 10.95
CA GLU A 111 -4.50 -29.15 9.93
C GLU A 111 -3.96 -28.01 9.06
N MET A 112 -3.32 -26.99 9.64
CA MET A 112 -2.71 -25.90 8.88
C MET A 112 -1.56 -26.38 7.99
N LYS A 113 -0.77 -27.33 8.46
CA LYS A 113 0.31 -27.95 7.67
C LYS A 113 -0.25 -28.75 6.47
N LYS A 114 -1.45 -29.30 6.60
CA LYS A 114 -2.17 -30.04 5.53
C LYS A 114 -2.93 -29.11 4.58
N LYS A 115 -3.39 -27.95 5.04
CA LYS A 115 -4.16 -26.99 4.22
C LYS A 115 -3.26 -26.23 3.23
N LYS A 116 -3.73 -26.11 1.98
CA LYS A 116 -3.05 -25.36 0.90
C LYS A 116 -3.44 -23.87 0.80
N ASN A 117 -4.17 -23.33 1.78
CA ASN A 117 -4.67 -21.94 1.73
C ASN A 117 -3.61 -20.87 2.09
N LEU A 118 -2.33 -21.22 1.91
CA LEU A 118 -1.19 -20.36 2.19
C LEU A 118 -1.29 -19.05 1.42
N LEU A 119 -1.65 -19.13 0.13
CA LEU A 119 -1.73 -17.98 -0.76
C LEU A 119 -2.80 -16.98 -0.29
N GLN A 120 -4.00 -17.44 0.07
CA GLN A 120 -5.07 -16.56 0.55
C GLN A 120 -4.69 -15.87 1.86
N GLY A 121 -4.08 -16.61 2.80
CA GLY A 121 -3.58 -16.03 4.06
C GLY A 121 -2.49 -14.99 3.82
N MET A 122 -1.57 -15.28 2.90
CA MET A 122 -0.53 -14.34 2.47
C MET A 122 -1.12 -13.08 1.82
N MET A 123 -2.09 -13.22 0.92
CA MET A 123 -2.76 -12.08 0.28
C MET A 123 -3.52 -11.22 1.29
N PHE A 124 -4.18 -11.82 2.28
CA PHE A 124 -4.89 -11.07 3.30
C PHE A 124 -3.93 -10.27 4.21
N ILE A 125 -2.83 -10.89 4.63
CA ILE A 125 -1.84 -10.20 5.48
C ILE A 125 -1.07 -9.15 4.68
N PHE A 126 -0.74 -9.44 3.42
CA PHE A 126 -0.15 -8.45 2.52
C PHE A 126 -1.06 -7.24 2.36
N PHE A 127 -2.38 -7.46 2.22
CA PHE A 127 -3.36 -6.38 2.18
C PHE A 127 -3.32 -5.52 3.46
N LEU A 128 -3.37 -6.15 4.64
CA LEU A 128 -3.28 -5.43 5.92
C LEU A 128 -1.96 -4.66 6.06
N LEU A 129 -0.85 -5.26 5.68
CA LEU A 129 0.48 -4.65 5.72
C LEU A 129 0.56 -3.42 4.81
N PHE A 130 0.08 -3.54 3.58
CA PHE A 130 0.11 -2.47 2.60
C PHE A 130 -0.79 -1.29 3.03
N VAL A 131 -2.01 -1.58 3.50
CA VAL A 131 -2.94 -0.57 4.03
C VAL A 131 -2.34 0.13 5.26
N SER A 132 -1.77 -0.63 6.19
CA SER A 132 -1.12 -0.08 7.40
C SER A 132 0.07 0.80 7.05
N MET A 133 0.90 0.37 6.09
CA MET A 133 2.03 1.15 5.60
C MET A 133 1.56 2.47 4.97
N ARG A 134 0.56 2.44 4.08
CA ARG A 134 0.02 3.65 3.45
C ARG A 134 -0.60 4.60 4.48
N THR A 135 -1.29 4.05 5.48
CA THR A 135 -1.81 4.82 6.62
C THR A 135 -0.68 5.49 7.40
N GLY A 136 0.36 4.74 7.77
CA GLY A 136 1.52 5.26 8.49
C GLY A 136 2.27 6.34 7.71
N MET A 137 2.44 6.15 6.40
CA MET A 137 3.01 7.16 5.51
C MET A 137 2.17 8.45 5.51
N GLY A 138 0.84 8.34 5.41
CA GLY A 138 -0.08 9.48 5.42
C GLY A 138 -0.02 10.25 6.75
N ILE A 139 -0.09 9.54 7.88
CA ILE A 139 0.00 10.16 9.22
C ILE A 139 1.35 10.83 9.43
N GLY A 140 2.46 10.14 9.13
CA GLY A 140 3.80 10.69 9.28
C GLY A 140 4.03 11.92 8.41
N MET A 141 3.49 11.92 7.18
CA MET A 141 3.55 13.06 6.29
C MET A 141 2.71 14.24 6.78
N LYS A 142 1.47 13.99 7.24
CA LYS A 142 0.61 15.02 7.85
C LYS A 142 1.27 15.66 9.08
N GLN A 143 1.86 14.84 9.95
CA GLN A 143 2.58 15.34 11.13
C GLN A 143 3.80 16.18 10.73
N LYS A 144 4.57 15.74 9.72
CA LYS A 144 5.72 16.48 9.21
C LYS A 144 5.33 17.86 8.67
N TYR A 145 4.26 17.98 7.91
CA TYR A 145 3.82 19.25 7.33
C TYR A 145 3.00 20.12 8.29
N ASN A 146 2.49 19.55 9.38
CA ASN A 146 1.92 20.36 10.47
C ASN A 146 3.00 21.02 11.35
N THR A 147 4.21 20.48 11.37
CA THR A 147 5.28 20.90 12.30
C THR A 147 6.45 21.61 11.62
N LYS A 148 6.67 21.38 10.32
CA LYS A 148 7.78 21.97 9.54
C LYS A 148 7.24 22.77 8.36
N GLU A 149 8.00 23.78 7.96
CA GLU A 149 7.71 24.54 6.74
C GLU A 149 7.72 23.63 5.50
N ILE A 150 6.76 23.89 4.62
CA ILE A 150 6.55 23.13 3.39
C ILE A 150 7.49 23.67 2.33
N ILE A 151 8.62 22.99 2.14
CA ILE A 151 9.61 23.36 1.12
C ILE A 151 9.12 22.90 -0.27
N PRO A 152 8.86 23.82 -1.22
CA PRO A 152 8.38 23.47 -2.55
C PRO A 152 9.41 22.62 -3.31
N ASN A 153 8.93 21.77 -4.21
CA ASN A 153 9.76 20.92 -5.06
C ASN A 153 9.31 20.89 -6.53
N TYR A 154 8.21 21.56 -6.87
CA TYR A 154 7.72 21.71 -8.22
C TYR A 154 7.22 23.14 -8.45
N THR A 155 7.30 23.62 -9.69
CA THR A 155 6.60 24.82 -10.16
C THR A 155 5.52 24.40 -11.14
N LEU A 156 4.27 24.79 -10.85
CA LEU A 156 3.14 24.68 -11.76
C LEU A 156 3.06 25.94 -12.61
N VAL A 157 2.98 25.77 -13.93
CA VAL A 157 2.72 26.86 -14.87
C VAL A 157 1.30 26.68 -15.40
N PHE A 158 0.44 27.63 -15.11
CA PHE A 158 -0.96 27.62 -15.55
C PHE A 158 -1.11 28.13 -16.99
N LYS A 159 -2.28 27.93 -17.60
CA LYS A 159 -2.57 28.38 -18.98
C LYS A 159 -2.48 29.89 -19.16
N ASP A 160 -2.76 30.66 -18.10
CA ASP A 160 -2.58 32.12 -18.04
C ASP A 160 -1.12 32.57 -17.84
N ASN A 161 -0.17 31.62 -17.86
CA ASN A 161 1.25 31.78 -17.57
C ASN A 161 1.59 32.18 -16.12
N THR A 162 0.63 32.15 -15.19
CA THR A 162 0.94 32.27 -13.76
C THR A 162 1.76 31.07 -13.30
N LYS A 163 2.59 31.29 -12.29
CA LYS A 163 3.51 30.29 -11.73
C LYS A 163 3.24 30.13 -10.25
N LEU A 164 3.22 28.88 -9.79
CA LEU A 164 3.05 28.55 -8.40
C LEU A 164 4.04 27.47 -7.98
N ASP A 165 4.86 27.79 -6.98
CA ASP A 165 5.78 26.84 -6.38
C ASP A 165 5.07 26.03 -5.30
N VAL A 166 5.12 24.71 -5.44
CA VAL A 166 4.29 23.79 -4.68
C VAL A 166 5.08 22.59 -4.19
N ARG A 167 4.57 21.96 -3.13
CA ARG A 167 5.02 20.64 -2.70
C ARG A 167 4.12 19.57 -3.28
N LYS A 168 4.63 18.79 -4.25
CA LYS A 168 3.90 17.65 -4.80
C LYS A 168 3.70 16.57 -3.73
N ILE A 169 2.45 16.09 -3.62
CA ILE A 169 2.07 14.94 -2.80
C ILE A 169 1.79 13.72 -3.67
N GLY A 170 1.10 13.93 -4.77
CA GLY A 170 0.77 12.87 -5.72
C GLY A 170 0.26 13.43 -7.03
N GLN A 171 0.08 12.54 -7.98
CA GLN A 171 -0.60 12.84 -9.23
C GLN A 171 -1.26 11.56 -9.73
N ASN A 172 -2.39 11.69 -10.40
CA ASN A 172 -2.95 10.64 -11.22
C ASN A 172 -3.08 11.17 -12.66
N SER A 173 -3.82 10.47 -13.53
CA SER A 173 -3.97 10.90 -14.92
C SER A 173 -4.71 12.23 -15.09
N ALA A 174 -5.61 12.59 -14.16
CA ALA A 174 -6.50 13.75 -14.31
C ALA A 174 -6.15 14.93 -13.37
N TYR A 175 -5.56 14.67 -12.21
CA TYR A 175 -5.35 15.64 -11.14
C TYR A 175 -3.92 15.63 -10.60
N PHE A 176 -3.45 16.83 -10.25
CA PHE A 176 -2.20 17.06 -9.54
C PHE A 176 -2.49 17.47 -8.09
N PHE A 177 -1.98 16.70 -7.12
CA PHE A 177 -2.22 16.89 -5.68
C PHE A 177 -0.98 17.49 -5.00
N TYR A 178 -1.14 18.63 -4.33
CA TYR A 178 -0.02 19.37 -3.76
C TYR A 178 -0.41 20.21 -2.53
N PHE A 179 0.61 20.63 -1.78
CA PHE A 179 0.48 21.72 -0.81
C PHE A 179 1.05 23.02 -1.37
N ILE A 180 0.38 24.11 -1.04
CA ILE A 180 0.90 25.47 -1.21
C ILE A 180 1.71 25.81 0.06
N PRO A 181 2.93 26.35 -0.06
CA PRO A 181 3.70 26.79 1.11
C PRO A 181 2.89 27.73 2.01
N GLY A 182 2.80 27.41 3.30
CA GLY A 182 1.98 28.15 4.29
C GLY A 182 0.57 27.59 4.48
N GLU A 183 0.06 26.78 3.56
CA GLU A 183 -1.24 26.12 3.69
C GLU A 183 -1.11 24.68 4.23
N LYS A 184 -2.09 24.26 5.02
CA LYS A 184 -2.16 22.90 5.58
C LYS A 184 -3.12 21.98 4.83
N VAL A 185 -3.74 22.48 3.77
CA VAL A 185 -4.76 21.76 2.99
C VAL A 185 -4.16 21.30 1.67
N ILE A 186 -4.49 20.07 1.26
CA ILE A 186 -4.11 19.59 -0.07
C ILE A 186 -5.02 20.24 -1.10
N THR A 187 -4.41 20.84 -2.12
CA THR A 187 -5.11 21.32 -3.31
C THR A 187 -4.99 20.27 -4.42
N ALA A 188 -6.10 20.04 -5.12
CA ALA A 188 -6.18 19.17 -6.28
C ALA A 188 -6.54 20.01 -7.52
N THR A 189 -5.63 20.09 -8.49
CA THR A 189 -5.84 20.87 -9.71
C THR A 189 -5.97 19.94 -10.91
N PRO A 190 -7.04 20.06 -11.73
CA PRO A 190 -7.17 19.35 -12.99
C PRO A 190 -5.99 19.65 -13.94
N ILE A 191 -5.35 18.61 -14.48
CA ILE A 191 -4.16 18.73 -15.32
C ILE A 191 -4.52 19.33 -16.68
N THR A 192 -5.41 18.66 -17.41
CA THR A 192 -5.74 18.97 -18.81
C THR A 192 -6.32 20.38 -19.00
N ASP A 193 -7.09 20.84 -18.01
CA ASP A 193 -7.83 22.09 -18.13
C ASP A 193 -7.05 23.30 -17.65
N ASN A 194 -6.12 23.15 -16.70
CA ASN A 194 -5.50 24.29 -16.01
C ASN A 194 -3.98 24.39 -16.19
N LEU A 195 -3.27 23.29 -16.39
CA LEU A 195 -1.80 23.27 -16.38
C LEU A 195 -1.22 23.29 -17.80
N LYS A 196 -0.28 24.21 -18.03
CA LYS A 196 0.54 24.28 -19.24
C LYS A 196 1.82 23.47 -19.08
N GLN A 197 2.48 23.55 -17.93
CA GLN A 197 3.72 22.83 -17.64
C GLN A 197 3.85 22.47 -16.15
N ILE A 198 4.50 21.35 -15.87
CA ILE A 198 4.91 20.93 -14.52
C ILE A 198 6.44 20.87 -14.52
N LYS A 199 7.11 21.75 -13.76
CA LYS A 199 8.57 21.82 -13.67
C LYS A 199 9.05 21.26 -12.35
N VAL A 200 10.06 20.39 -12.38
CA VAL A 200 10.73 19.89 -11.19
C VAL A 200 11.73 20.95 -10.71
N LEU A 201 11.67 21.35 -9.44
CA LEU A 201 12.69 22.20 -8.84
C LEU A 201 13.90 21.33 -8.48
N LYS A 202 15.10 21.71 -8.94
CA LYS A 202 16.32 21.06 -8.48
C LYS A 202 16.49 21.37 -7.00
N LYS A 203 16.78 20.35 -6.21
CA LYS A 203 17.31 20.54 -4.86
C LYS A 203 18.67 21.20 -5.04
N GLU A 204 18.87 22.39 -4.48
CA GLU A 204 20.23 22.91 -4.34
C GLU A 204 21.00 21.88 -3.51
N SER A 205 21.96 21.22 -4.15
CA SER A 205 22.97 20.44 -3.45
C SER A 205 23.84 21.44 -2.73
N ASN A 206 23.62 21.61 -1.42
CA ASN A 206 24.68 22.11 -0.57
C ASN A 206 25.72 20.98 -0.53
N ASP A 207 26.77 21.15 -1.35
CA ASP A 207 28.04 20.43 -1.22
C ASP A 207 28.64 20.66 0.18
#